data_AF-A0A965Z0Y9-F1
#
_entry.id   AF-A0A965Z0Y9-F1
#
_cell.length_a   1.000
_cell.length_b   1.000
_cell.length_c   1.000
_cell.angle_alpha   90.00
_cell.angle_beta   90.00
_cell.angle_gamma   90.00
#
_symmetry.space_group_name_H-M   'P 1'
#
loop_
_entity.id
_entity.type
_entity.pdbx_description
1 polymer ?
#
loop_
_entity_poly.entity_id
_entity_poly.type
_entity_poly.pdbx_seq_one_letter_code
_entity_poly.pdbx_strand_id
1 'polypeptide(L)'
;MAKIETWMKAGFAAAAAAVLTVGCETSSLENEGTLTLAQLQGQQAPAAEAPAAEAPATETPSTETPATGTPTEGGWPAEITGSIKWLHTDVSSWPVTASLSASVGGTINMPYSKARVWPAVDGVNANPWVIVNMNGQWYAATFEWFRFGQTSKPKGVLDGSLGDHIKVSPLNRWRPRSGERFGLMVSGLARTKMRNVKERSNVVMVTWP
;
A
#
# COMPACT_ATOMS: atom_id res chain seq x y z
N MET A 1 17.08 -61.65 3.08
CA MET A 1 15.86 -62.49 2.99
C MET A 1 15.23 -62.57 4.37
N ALA A 2 14.00 -62.07 4.55
CA ALA A 2 13.04 -62.45 5.59
C ALA A 2 11.73 -61.67 5.31
N LYS A 3 10.57 -62.33 5.40
CA LYS A 3 9.22 -61.78 5.19
C LYS A 3 8.52 -61.52 6.53
N ILE A 4 7.38 -60.78 6.49
CA ILE A 4 6.21 -60.68 7.42
C ILE A 4 5.60 -59.29 7.15
N GLU A 5 4.39 -59.05 6.61
CA GLU A 5 3.18 -59.85 6.33
C GLU A 5 2.38 -60.25 7.60
N THR A 6 1.20 -59.69 7.96
CA THR A 6 0.33 -58.72 7.24
C THR A 6 -0.88 -58.17 8.10
N TRP A 7 -1.59 -57.09 7.65
CA TRP A 7 -2.95 -56.60 8.07
C TRP A 7 -3.07 -55.78 9.41
N MET A 8 -4.06 -54.90 9.67
CA MET A 8 -5.55 -55.02 9.53
C MET A 8 -6.30 -53.68 9.23
N LYS A 9 -7.62 -53.78 8.96
CA LYS A 9 -8.54 -52.70 8.51
C LYS A 9 -9.51 -52.21 9.60
N ALA A 10 -10.15 -51.07 9.32
CA ALA A 10 -11.38 -50.52 9.94
C ALA A 10 -11.29 -50.08 11.42
N GLY A 11 -12.00 -49.07 11.90
CA GLY A 11 -12.94 -48.15 11.24
C GLY A 11 -14.14 -47.86 12.14
N PHE A 12 -14.59 -46.61 12.24
CA PHE A 12 -15.92 -46.28 12.77
C PHE A 12 -16.41 -44.94 12.22
N ALA A 13 -17.65 -44.93 11.73
CA ALA A 13 -18.40 -43.73 11.42
C ALA A 13 -19.55 -43.60 12.41
N ALA A 14 -19.87 -42.37 12.81
CA ALA A 14 -21.15 -42.02 13.39
C ALA A 14 -21.45 -40.55 13.06
N ALA A 15 -22.63 -40.29 12.50
CA ALA A 15 -23.08 -38.94 12.16
C ALA A 15 -23.93 -38.36 13.28
N ALA A 16 -23.98 -37.03 13.37
CA ALA A 16 -25.06 -36.31 14.04
C ALA A 16 -25.44 -35.10 13.19
N ALA A 17 -26.63 -35.14 12.59
CA ALA A 17 -27.22 -34.01 11.90
C ALA A 17 -28.11 -33.23 12.90
N ALA A 18 -28.06 -31.90 12.86
CA ALA A 18 -28.95 -31.04 13.64
C ALA A 18 -29.46 -29.87 12.78
N VAL A 19 -30.67 -30.09 12.25
CA VAL A 19 -31.79 -29.15 12.02
C VAL A 19 -31.50 -27.70 11.60
N LEU A 20 -32.14 -27.32 10.47
CA LEU A 20 -32.25 -25.95 9.96
C LEU A 20 -33.04 -25.02 10.90
N THR A 21 -32.56 -23.79 11.07
CA THR A 21 -33.40 -22.63 11.39
C THR A 21 -33.21 -21.54 10.34
N VAL A 22 -34.21 -21.34 9.49
CA VAL A 22 -34.27 -20.22 8.55
C VAL A 22 -34.67 -18.97 9.32
N GLY A 23 -33.74 -18.04 9.49
CA GLY A 23 -33.99 -16.71 10.03
C GLY A 23 -33.90 -15.67 8.92
N CYS A 24 -35.01 -15.40 8.24
CA CYS A 24 -35.13 -14.25 7.35
C CYS A 24 -35.53 -13.02 8.15
N GLU A 25 -34.55 -12.24 8.62
CA GLU A 25 -34.81 -10.89 9.15
C GLU A 25 -34.12 -9.85 8.27
N THR A 26 -34.83 -9.48 7.20
CA THR A 26 -34.58 -8.27 6.41
C THR A 26 -34.84 -7.05 7.28
N SER A 27 -33.80 -6.51 7.90
CA SER A 27 -33.83 -5.16 8.46
C SER A 27 -33.86 -4.15 7.31
N SER A 28 -35.03 -3.60 7.03
CA SER A 28 -35.23 -2.47 6.14
C SER A 28 -34.39 -1.27 6.58
N LEU A 29 -33.58 -0.73 5.68
CA LEU A 29 -33.07 0.63 5.81
C LEU A 29 -34.25 1.59 5.59
N GLU A 30 -34.72 2.23 6.65
CA GLU A 30 -35.71 3.31 6.59
C GLU A 30 -35.09 4.52 5.90
N ASN A 31 -35.36 4.67 4.61
CA ASN A 31 -34.99 5.85 3.82
C ASN A 31 -36.03 6.97 4.02
N GLU A 32 -36.23 7.40 5.27
CA GLU A 32 -37.04 8.57 5.61
C GLU A 32 -36.23 9.85 5.36
N GLY A 33 -36.15 10.23 4.09
CA GLY A 33 -35.31 11.32 3.59
C GLY A 33 -35.97 12.08 2.44
N THR A 34 -37.20 12.57 2.64
CA THR A 34 -37.87 13.43 1.66
C THR A 34 -37.18 14.80 1.63
N LEU A 35 -36.22 14.97 0.72
CA LEU A 35 -35.63 16.28 0.42
C LEU A 35 -36.71 17.18 -0.18
N THR A 36 -37.03 18.26 0.51
CA THR A 36 -38.02 19.22 0.03
C THR A 36 -37.42 20.11 -1.07
N LEU A 37 -38.26 20.53 -2.03
CA LEU A 37 -37.81 21.37 -3.16
C LEU A 37 -37.20 22.71 -2.71
N ALA A 38 -37.53 23.17 -1.49
CA ALA A 38 -36.98 24.37 -0.87
C ALA A 38 -35.49 24.23 -0.44
N GLN A 39 -34.98 23.01 -0.24
CA GLN A 39 -33.58 22.79 0.17
C GLN A 39 -32.60 22.69 -1.00
N LEU A 40 -33.08 22.73 -2.24
CA LEU A 40 -32.27 22.69 -3.47
C LEU A 40 -32.16 24.07 -4.17
N GLN A 41 -32.72 25.13 -3.58
CA GLN A 41 -32.72 26.48 -4.14
C GLN A 41 -32.38 27.55 -3.07
N GLY A 42 -31.07 27.83 -2.93
CA GLY A 42 -30.50 29.09 -2.46
C GLY A 42 -30.99 29.67 -1.13
N GLN A 43 -30.26 29.41 -0.03
CA GLN A 43 -30.35 30.28 1.15
C GLN A 43 -29.40 31.48 1.02
N GLN A 44 -30.00 32.66 1.16
CA GLN A 44 -29.39 33.97 1.01
C GLN A 44 -28.61 34.38 2.27
N ALA A 45 -27.51 35.10 2.08
CA ALA A 45 -26.65 35.54 3.18
C ALA A 45 -27.33 36.60 4.08
N PRO A 46 -27.11 36.56 5.41
CA PRO A 46 -27.35 37.70 6.28
C PRO A 46 -26.21 38.72 6.13
N ALA A 47 -26.55 40.02 6.11
CA ALA A 47 -25.57 41.10 6.11
C ALA A 47 -24.90 41.22 7.49
N ALA A 48 -23.61 41.56 7.49
CA ALA A 48 -22.86 41.90 8.69
C ALA A 48 -22.32 43.33 8.58
N GLU A 49 -22.53 44.14 9.61
CA GLU A 49 -22.02 45.51 9.71
C GLU A 49 -20.51 45.52 9.98
N ALA A 50 -19.82 46.56 9.51
CA ALA A 50 -18.44 46.83 9.91
C ALA A 50 -18.41 47.48 11.31
N PRO A 51 -17.35 47.28 12.10
CA PRO A 51 -16.48 48.44 12.32
C PRO A 51 -14.98 48.15 12.51
N ALA A 52 -14.21 49.23 12.31
CA ALA A 52 -12.92 49.58 12.93
C ALA A 52 -11.68 48.68 12.73
N ALA A 53 -10.52 49.35 12.81
CA ALA A 53 -9.21 48.81 12.51
C ALA A 53 -8.44 48.36 13.75
N GLU A 54 -7.57 47.35 13.58
CA GLU A 54 -6.40 47.12 14.43
C GLU A 54 -5.28 46.45 13.62
N ALA A 55 -4.03 46.65 14.05
CA ALA A 55 -2.81 46.08 13.48
C ALA A 55 -1.78 45.94 14.61
N PRO A 56 -0.61 45.29 14.42
CA PRO A 56 -0.26 44.19 13.52
C PRO A 56 0.18 42.93 14.33
N ALA A 57 0.38 41.78 13.68
CA ALA A 57 1.06 40.63 14.31
C ALA A 57 2.07 39.98 13.35
N THR A 58 3.32 39.91 13.79
CA THR A 58 4.45 39.35 13.04
C THR A 58 4.54 37.84 13.28
N GLU A 59 4.08 37.02 12.34
CA GLU A 59 4.23 35.56 12.47
C GLU A 59 5.69 35.13 12.28
N THR A 60 6.25 34.49 13.32
CA THR A 60 7.58 33.89 13.28
C THR A 60 7.46 32.44 12.78
N PRO A 61 8.17 32.03 11.71
CA PRO A 61 8.05 30.67 11.18
C PRO A 61 8.71 29.63 12.11
N SER A 62 8.06 28.47 12.28
CA SER A 62 8.53 27.33 13.09
C SER A 62 9.15 26.20 12.25
N THR A 63 10.06 25.40 12.83
CA THR A 63 11.05 24.55 12.11
C THR A 63 11.35 23.21 12.84
N GLU A 64 11.71 22.08 12.22
CA GLU A 64 11.69 21.73 10.78
C GLU A 64 10.47 20.85 10.45
N THR A 65 10.43 19.52 10.28
CA THR A 65 11.38 18.39 10.10
C THR A 65 10.62 17.28 9.35
N PRO A 66 11.19 16.52 8.39
CA PRO A 66 12.27 16.86 7.47
C PRO A 66 11.88 16.77 5.98
N ALA A 67 12.68 17.43 5.14
CA ALA A 67 12.57 17.52 3.69
C ALA A 67 11.94 16.32 2.92
N THR A 68 10.81 16.61 2.25
CA THR A 68 10.44 15.93 1.00
C THR A 68 11.53 16.18 -0.02
N GLY A 69 12.43 15.22 -0.21
CA GLY A 69 13.44 15.29 -1.27
C GLY A 69 12.75 15.37 -2.63
N THR A 70 12.84 16.52 -3.30
CA THR A 70 12.28 16.73 -4.63
C THR A 70 12.74 15.63 -5.57
N PRO A 71 11.84 14.85 -6.19
CA PRO A 71 12.25 13.84 -7.16
C PRO A 71 13.03 14.50 -8.28
N THR A 72 14.23 14.01 -8.55
CA THR A 72 15.04 14.42 -9.70
C THR A 72 14.35 13.95 -10.99
N GLU A 73 14.74 14.50 -12.14
CA GLU A 73 14.35 14.02 -13.47
C GLU A 73 14.22 12.48 -13.51
N GLY A 74 13.05 11.99 -13.93
CA GLY A 74 12.73 10.55 -13.92
C GLY A 74 12.22 9.98 -12.59
N GLY A 75 11.92 10.81 -11.58
CA GLY A 75 11.20 10.41 -10.36
C GLY A 75 12.06 9.66 -9.33
N TRP A 76 13.38 9.88 -9.32
CA TRP A 76 14.34 9.25 -8.41
C TRP A 76 14.83 10.24 -7.34
N PRO A 77 15.08 9.80 -6.09
CA PRO A 77 15.70 10.61 -5.04
C PRO A 77 17.22 10.61 -5.19
N ALA A 78 17.86 11.75 -4.94
CA ALA A 78 19.32 11.92 -5.06
C ALA A 78 20.16 10.98 -4.17
N GLU A 79 19.56 10.37 -3.14
CA GLU A 79 20.18 9.38 -2.25
C GLU A 79 20.45 8.04 -2.95
N ILE A 80 19.64 7.65 -3.93
CA ILE A 80 19.83 6.41 -4.70
C ILE A 80 20.88 6.68 -5.78
N THR A 81 22.13 6.42 -5.41
CA THR A 81 23.32 6.58 -6.26
C THR A 81 23.79 5.24 -6.86
N GLY A 82 24.30 5.26 -8.08
CA GLY A 82 24.79 4.06 -8.77
C GLY A 82 23.68 3.18 -9.36
N SER A 83 23.99 1.90 -9.63
CA SER A 83 23.04 0.97 -10.26
C SER A 83 22.20 0.20 -9.24
N ILE A 84 20.93 -0.04 -9.59
CA ILE A 84 19.99 -0.84 -8.80
C ILE A 84 19.96 -2.27 -9.34
N LYS A 85 20.13 -3.27 -8.47
CA LYS A 85 19.90 -4.68 -8.81
C LYS A 85 18.43 -5.02 -8.63
N TRP A 86 17.70 -5.12 -9.74
CA TRP A 86 16.30 -5.54 -9.77
C TRP A 86 16.19 -7.06 -9.56
N LEU A 87 15.51 -7.47 -8.49
CA LEU A 87 15.29 -8.89 -8.14
C LEU A 87 13.98 -9.45 -8.71
N HIS A 88 13.18 -8.60 -9.34
CA HIS A 88 12.01 -8.95 -10.15
C HIS A 88 12.17 -8.22 -11.51
N THR A 89 11.10 -8.09 -12.29
CA THR A 89 11.12 -7.32 -13.56
C THR A 89 11.73 -5.93 -13.35
N ASP A 90 12.75 -5.57 -14.12
CA ASP A 90 13.27 -4.20 -14.11
C ASP A 90 12.19 -3.24 -14.64
N VAL A 91 11.82 -2.26 -13.79
CA VAL A 91 10.86 -1.20 -14.12
C VAL A 91 11.49 0.19 -14.12
N SER A 92 12.83 0.31 -14.05
CA SER A 92 13.55 1.58 -14.00
C SER A 92 13.19 2.51 -15.17
N SER A 93 13.09 1.93 -16.36
CA SER A 93 12.74 2.57 -17.64
C SER A 93 11.23 2.72 -17.88
N TRP A 94 10.37 2.24 -16.97
CA TRP A 94 8.93 2.42 -17.13
C TRP A 94 8.55 3.89 -16.87
N PRO A 95 7.68 4.50 -17.70
CA PRO A 95 7.18 5.85 -17.49
C PRO A 95 6.66 6.11 -16.08
N VAL A 96 7.04 7.27 -15.53
CA VAL A 96 6.54 7.78 -14.26
C VAL A 96 5.22 8.51 -14.52
N THR A 97 4.10 7.85 -14.23
CA THR A 97 2.75 8.38 -14.48
C THR A 97 1.91 8.46 -13.20
N ALA A 98 2.35 7.78 -12.14
CA ALA A 98 1.73 7.84 -10.83
C ALA A 98 2.51 8.80 -9.93
N SER A 99 1.80 9.60 -9.15
CA SER A 99 2.36 10.25 -7.96
C SER A 99 2.19 9.30 -6.78
N LEU A 100 3.20 9.24 -5.91
CA LEU A 100 3.24 8.47 -4.67
C LEU A 100 3.73 9.39 -3.55
N SER A 101 3.01 9.40 -2.43
CA SER A 101 3.59 9.69 -1.12
C SER A 101 3.63 8.41 -0.29
N ALA A 102 4.56 8.30 0.66
CA ALA A 102 4.71 7.10 1.48
C ALA A 102 5.15 7.44 2.90
N SER A 103 4.72 6.61 3.86
CA SER A 103 5.13 6.70 5.26
C SER A 103 5.10 5.32 5.93
N VAL A 104 5.85 5.17 7.01
CA VAL A 104 5.92 3.95 7.82
C VAL A 104 5.59 4.28 9.27
N GLY A 105 4.67 3.52 9.85
CA GLY A 105 4.28 3.58 11.26
C GLY A 105 3.67 2.25 11.69
N GLY A 106 2.44 2.27 12.21
CA GLY A 106 1.68 1.02 12.43
C GLY A 106 1.43 0.22 11.14
N THR A 107 1.34 0.92 10.00
CA THR A 107 1.26 0.37 8.64
C THR A 107 2.32 0.98 7.75
N ILE A 108 2.59 0.32 6.62
CA ILE A 108 3.30 0.90 5.48
C ILE A 108 2.24 1.51 4.58
N ASN A 109 2.17 2.85 4.55
CA ASN A 109 1.21 3.60 3.75
C ASN A 109 1.88 4.07 2.47
N MET A 110 1.24 3.81 1.34
CA MET A 110 1.74 4.10 -0.01
C MET A 110 0.59 4.59 -0.91
N PRO A 111 -0.15 5.66 -0.56
CA PRO A 111 -1.18 6.24 -1.42
C PRO A 111 -0.59 6.73 -2.76
N TYR A 112 -1.11 6.18 -3.85
CA TYR A 112 -0.68 6.51 -5.22
C TYR A 112 -1.85 6.85 -6.13
N SER A 113 -1.66 7.82 -7.03
CA SER A 113 -2.75 8.37 -7.86
C SER A 113 -3.40 7.39 -8.84
N LYS A 114 -2.77 6.23 -9.08
CA LYS A 114 -3.28 5.19 -10.00
C LYS A 114 -4.00 4.03 -9.30
N ALA A 115 -4.21 4.10 -7.97
CA ALA A 115 -4.77 3.01 -7.18
C ALA A 115 -6.12 2.47 -7.67
N ARG A 116 -6.96 3.35 -8.24
CA ARG A 116 -8.25 2.99 -8.88
C ARG A 116 -8.28 3.28 -10.39
N VAL A 117 -7.10 3.37 -11.03
CA VAL A 117 -6.95 3.73 -12.45
C VAL A 117 -6.33 2.60 -13.25
N TRP A 118 -5.25 2.00 -12.76
CA TRP A 118 -4.66 0.85 -13.45
C TRP A 118 -5.61 -0.37 -13.35
N PRO A 119 -5.88 -1.08 -14.47
CA PRO A 119 -6.82 -2.19 -14.49
C PRO A 119 -6.32 -3.35 -13.63
N ALA A 120 -7.24 -4.06 -12.99
CA ALA A 120 -6.92 -5.25 -12.22
C ALA A 120 -6.82 -6.49 -13.12
N VAL A 121 -5.87 -7.37 -12.80
CA VAL A 121 -5.79 -8.75 -13.31
C VAL A 121 -5.83 -9.64 -12.07
N ASP A 122 -6.72 -10.62 -12.05
CA ASP A 122 -6.95 -11.53 -10.90
C ASP A 122 -7.14 -10.78 -9.55
N GLY A 123 -7.84 -9.63 -9.60
CA GLY A 123 -8.14 -8.78 -8.45
C GLY A 123 -7.01 -7.86 -7.96
N VAL A 124 -5.81 -7.94 -8.55
CA VAL A 124 -4.65 -7.10 -8.22
C VAL A 124 -4.28 -6.15 -9.36
N ASN A 125 -3.86 -4.92 -9.04
CA ASN A 125 -3.53 -3.91 -10.06
C ASN A 125 -2.18 -3.21 -9.89
N ALA A 126 -1.44 -3.50 -8.82
CA ALA A 126 -0.10 -2.97 -8.64
C ALA A 126 0.79 -3.86 -7.78
N ASN A 127 2.10 -3.63 -7.87
CA ASN A 127 3.08 -4.15 -6.92
C ASN A 127 3.73 -2.99 -6.16
N PRO A 128 3.69 -2.98 -4.80
CA PRO A 128 4.58 -2.16 -4.01
C PRO A 128 5.99 -2.76 -3.98
N TRP A 129 6.97 -1.88 -4.07
CA TRP A 129 8.40 -2.15 -4.09
C TRP A 129 9.09 -1.59 -2.85
N VAL A 130 10.15 -2.27 -2.46
CA VAL A 130 11.18 -1.74 -1.57
C VAL A 130 12.50 -1.62 -2.33
N ILE A 131 13.25 -0.55 -2.06
CA ILE A 131 14.55 -0.25 -2.66
C ILE A 131 15.55 -0.01 -1.53
N VAL A 132 16.50 -0.92 -1.35
CA VAL A 132 17.33 -1.04 -0.13
C VAL A 132 18.79 -0.94 -0.49
N ASN A 133 19.57 -0.16 0.26
CA ASN A 133 21.02 -0.21 0.18
C ASN A 133 21.56 -1.29 1.12
N MET A 134 22.16 -2.34 0.56
CA MET A 134 22.89 -3.35 1.32
C MET A 134 24.38 -3.23 1.02
N ASN A 135 25.16 -2.76 2.00
CA ASN A 135 26.62 -2.64 1.94
C ASN A 135 27.12 -1.86 0.71
N GLY A 136 26.46 -0.75 0.37
CA GLY A 136 26.79 0.11 -0.77
C GLY A 136 26.09 -0.26 -2.09
N GLN A 137 25.44 -1.42 -2.18
CA GLN A 137 24.69 -1.85 -3.37
C GLN A 137 23.18 -1.66 -3.17
N TRP A 138 22.54 -0.93 -4.07
CA TRP A 138 21.08 -0.85 -4.12
C TRP A 138 20.45 -2.10 -4.73
N TYR A 139 19.38 -2.59 -4.11
CA TYR A 139 18.55 -3.70 -4.58
C TYR A 139 17.08 -3.25 -4.60
N ALA A 140 16.32 -3.69 -5.60
CA ALA A 140 14.87 -3.45 -5.68
C ALA A 140 14.09 -4.75 -5.78
N ALA A 141 13.05 -4.91 -4.94
CA ALA A 141 12.14 -6.05 -4.98
C ALA A 141 10.71 -5.65 -4.68
N THR A 142 9.75 -6.29 -5.35
CA THR A 142 8.36 -6.27 -4.89
C THR A 142 8.27 -7.05 -3.58
N PHE A 143 7.60 -6.50 -2.58
CA PHE A 143 7.32 -7.25 -1.34
C PHE A 143 5.90 -7.82 -1.34
N GLU A 144 4.93 -7.21 -2.02
CA GLU A 144 3.52 -7.62 -1.95
C GLU A 144 2.77 -7.45 -3.28
N TRP A 145 1.46 -7.75 -3.29
CA TRP A 145 0.49 -7.31 -4.30
C TRP A 145 -0.49 -6.29 -3.69
N PHE A 146 -0.86 -5.26 -4.45
CA PHE A 146 -2.03 -4.44 -4.12
C PHE A 146 -3.26 -4.91 -4.90
N ARG A 147 -4.35 -5.14 -4.16
CA ARG A 147 -5.70 -5.26 -4.73
C ARG A 147 -6.12 -3.91 -5.33
N PHE A 148 -7.09 -3.92 -6.24
CA PHE A 148 -7.65 -2.69 -6.80
C PHE A 148 -8.08 -1.71 -5.69
N GLY A 149 -7.59 -0.47 -5.75
CA GLY A 149 -7.83 0.56 -4.73
C GLY A 149 -7.03 0.44 -3.43
N GLN A 150 -6.20 -0.59 -3.25
CA GLN A 150 -5.39 -0.77 -2.04
C GLN A 150 -4.15 0.13 -2.05
N THR A 151 -3.88 0.78 -0.92
CA THR A 151 -2.81 1.79 -0.75
C THR A 151 -1.91 1.53 0.47
N SER A 152 -2.08 0.43 1.19
CA SER A 152 -1.28 0.12 2.38
C SER A 152 -1.12 -1.38 2.65
N LYS A 153 -0.10 -1.73 3.44
CA LYS A 153 0.13 -3.06 3.99
C LYS A 153 0.46 -2.98 5.50
N PRO A 154 0.18 -4.02 6.29
CA PRO A 154 0.68 -4.11 7.66
C PRO A 154 2.21 -4.07 7.68
N LYS A 155 2.84 -3.43 8.68
CA LYS A 155 4.31 -3.35 8.77
C LYS A 155 5.00 -4.72 8.78
N GLY A 156 4.28 -5.74 9.27
CA GLY A 156 4.75 -7.11 9.40
C GLY A 156 5.18 -7.81 8.10
N VAL A 157 4.84 -7.25 6.93
CA VAL A 157 5.33 -7.76 5.64
C VAL A 157 6.80 -7.40 5.35
N LEU A 158 7.35 -6.39 6.03
CA LEU A 158 8.76 -6.00 5.92
C LEU A 158 9.58 -6.35 7.16
N ASP A 159 9.04 -6.22 8.38
CA ASP A 159 9.76 -6.65 9.60
C ASP A 159 9.73 -8.18 9.83
N GLY A 160 8.87 -8.90 9.11
CA GLY A 160 8.79 -10.36 9.16
C GLY A 160 7.92 -10.92 10.27
N SER A 161 7.28 -10.09 11.10
CA SER A 161 6.28 -10.54 12.09
C SER A 161 5.04 -11.20 11.46
N LEU A 162 4.83 -11.02 10.15
CA LEU A 162 3.83 -11.73 9.34
C LEU A 162 4.48 -12.67 8.29
N GLY A 163 5.71 -13.11 8.54
CA GLY A 163 6.51 -13.97 7.65
C GLY A 163 7.30 -13.20 6.58
N ASP A 164 8.08 -13.92 5.77
CA ASP A 164 8.81 -13.31 4.64
C ASP A 164 7.85 -12.96 3.50
N HIS A 165 7.76 -11.70 3.06
CA HIS A 165 6.97 -11.34 1.86
C HIS A 165 7.83 -11.04 0.63
N ILE A 166 9.08 -10.62 0.82
CA ILE A 166 10.10 -10.65 -0.22
C ILE A 166 10.62 -12.10 -0.33
N LYS A 167 10.35 -12.76 -1.46
CA LYS A 167 10.67 -14.20 -1.66
C LYS A 167 11.92 -14.45 -2.52
N VAL A 168 12.80 -13.46 -2.65
CA VAL A 168 13.98 -13.51 -3.54
C VAL A 168 15.25 -13.02 -2.83
N SER A 169 16.36 -13.72 -3.04
CA SER A 169 17.67 -13.39 -2.47
C SER A 169 18.31 -12.16 -3.14
N PRO A 170 19.04 -11.30 -2.41
CA PRO A 170 19.34 -11.35 -0.96
C PRO A 170 18.24 -10.78 -0.07
N LEU A 171 17.27 -10.05 -0.61
CA LEU A 171 16.29 -9.29 0.18
C LEU A 171 15.27 -10.15 0.94
N ASN A 172 15.17 -11.45 0.69
CA ASN A 172 14.35 -12.36 1.51
C ASN A 172 14.79 -12.43 2.98
N ARG A 173 16.08 -12.18 3.26
CA ARG A 173 16.65 -12.11 4.60
C ARG A 173 16.83 -10.68 5.12
N TRP A 174 16.60 -9.66 4.29
CA TRP A 174 16.65 -8.28 4.75
C TRP A 174 15.48 -7.98 5.68
N ARG A 175 15.76 -7.14 6.69
CA ARG A 175 14.79 -6.55 7.61
C ARG A 175 15.23 -5.12 7.90
N PRO A 176 14.33 -4.13 7.82
CA PRO A 176 14.67 -2.77 8.15
C PRO A 176 14.96 -2.64 9.66
N ARG A 177 15.98 -1.87 10.01
CA ARG A 177 16.33 -1.49 11.38
C ARG A 177 15.73 -0.12 11.70
N SER A 178 15.41 0.16 12.97
CA SER A 178 15.03 1.52 13.39
C SER A 178 16.09 2.54 12.94
N GLY A 179 15.65 3.64 12.33
CA GLY A 179 16.51 4.65 11.71
C GLY A 179 17.03 4.32 10.30
N GLU A 180 16.84 3.09 9.78
CA GLU A 180 17.25 2.72 8.42
C GLU A 180 16.39 3.42 7.37
N ARG A 181 17.04 3.98 6.34
CA ARG A 181 16.37 4.66 5.23
C ARG A 181 16.34 3.80 3.99
N PHE A 182 15.18 3.71 3.36
CA PHE A 182 14.96 2.90 2.14
C PHE A 182 13.88 3.52 1.26
N GLY A 183 13.89 3.18 -0.02
CA GLY A 183 12.93 3.66 -1.01
C GLY A 183 11.67 2.81 -1.06
N LEU A 184 10.53 3.47 -1.21
CA LEU A 184 9.23 2.88 -1.52
C LEU A 184 8.74 3.38 -2.88
N MET A 185 8.13 2.49 -3.68
CA MET A 185 7.62 2.78 -5.01
C MET A 185 6.43 1.86 -5.34
N VAL A 186 5.56 2.26 -6.26
CA VAL A 186 4.49 1.42 -6.79
C VAL A 186 4.61 1.32 -8.32
N SER A 187 4.39 0.14 -8.89
CA SER A 187 4.28 -0.04 -10.35
C SER A 187 3.04 -0.84 -10.72
N GLY A 188 2.72 -0.86 -12.02
CA GLY A 188 1.92 -1.94 -12.60
C GLY A 188 2.52 -3.32 -12.31
N LEU A 189 1.76 -4.38 -12.58
CA LEU A 189 2.08 -5.74 -12.18
C LEU A 189 3.43 -6.19 -12.78
N ALA A 190 4.40 -6.45 -11.91
CA ALA A 190 5.82 -6.65 -12.23
C ALA A 190 6.49 -7.79 -11.43
N ARG A 191 5.84 -8.32 -10.39
CA ARG A 191 6.35 -9.40 -9.54
C ARG A 191 6.51 -10.74 -10.27
N THR A 192 5.65 -11.03 -11.24
CA THR A 192 5.71 -12.27 -12.05
C THR A 192 5.71 -11.91 -13.54
N LYS A 193 5.28 -12.83 -14.42
CA LYS A 193 5.00 -12.53 -15.84
C LYS A 193 3.65 -11.83 -16.05
N MET A 194 2.77 -11.78 -15.03
CA MET A 194 1.48 -11.08 -15.07
C MET A 194 1.67 -9.57 -15.26
N ARG A 195 0.92 -8.95 -16.19
CA ARG A 195 1.04 -7.53 -16.56
C ARG A 195 -0.35 -6.90 -16.68
N ASN A 196 -0.46 -5.62 -16.36
CA ASN A 196 -1.64 -4.79 -16.63
C ASN A 196 -1.26 -3.50 -17.38
N VAL A 197 -0.23 -2.79 -16.89
CA VAL A 197 0.39 -1.62 -17.51
C VAL A 197 1.91 -1.70 -17.36
N LYS A 198 2.64 -0.85 -18.11
CA LYS A 198 4.10 -0.65 -17.96
C LYS A 198 4.38 0.76 -17.45
N GLU A 199 3.91 1.04 -16.24
CA GLU A 199 3.97 2.36 -15.61
C GLU A 199 4.41 2.23 -14.14
N ARG A 200 5.05 3.27 -13.60
CA ARG A 200 5.43 3.35 -12.18
C ARG A 200 5.18 4.72 -11.56
N SER A 201 5.38 4.80 -10.25
CA SER A 201 5.45 6.05 -9.51
C SER A 201 6.87 6.63 -9.44
N ASN A 202 6.96 7.85 -8.91
CA ASN A 202 8.18 8.29 -8.26
C ASN A 202 8.54 7.38 -7.08
N VAL A 203 9.81 7.39 -6.68
CA VAL A 203 10.28 6.73 -5.45
C VAL A 203 10.21 7.74 -4.30
N VAL A 204 9.86 7.27 -3.10
CA VAL A 204 9.85 8.04 -1.85
C VAL A 204 10.81 7.37 -0.87
N MET A 205 11.80 8.10 -0.37
CA MET A 205 12.66 7.60 0.72
C MET A 205 11.94 7.78 2.06
N VAL A 206 11.84 6.69 2.83
CA VAL A 206 11.25 6.68 4.18
C VAL A 206 12.28 6.18 5.19
N THR A 207 12.08 6.55 6.46
CA THR A 207 12.85 6.04 7.59
C THR A 207 12.00 5.00 8.33
N TRP A 208 12.60 3.86 8.71
CA TRP A 208 11.91 2.89 9.57
C TRP A 208 11.88 3.36 11.03
N PRO A 209 10.73 3.24 11.74
CA PRO A 209 10.63 3.59 13.16
C PRO A 209 11.38 2.63 14.09
#